data_AF-A0A813JQD5-F1
#
_entry.id   AF-A0A813JQD5-F1
#
_cell.length_a   1.000
_cell.length_b   1.000
_cell.length_c   1.000
_cell.angle_alpha   90.00
_cell.angle_beta   90.00
_cell.angle_gamma   90.00
#
_symmetry.space_group_name_H-M   'P 1'
#
loop_
_entity.id
_entity.type
_entity.pdbx_description
1 polymer ?
#
loop_
_entity_poly.entity_id
_entity_poly.type
_entity_poly.pdbx_seq_one_letter_code
_entity_poly.pdbx_strand_id
1 'polypeptide(L)'
;AMLTHAGLGSDTLPGWLVLLLLFVPYSLNLCCSILSLYLGSALSDYLEKEDSKCGLLASERIEMQADRLNGQDTCCVCMDKRKDSVLTPCGHRAVCSECGETLKARSRKCPVCRQTITGVVRVFDS
;
A
#
# COMPACT_ATOMS: atom_id res chain seq x y z
N ALA A 1 4.30 49.80 -31.96
CA ALA A 1 5.04 51.08 -32.14
C ALA A 1 4.94 51.95 -30.89
N MET A 2 5.32 51.46 -29.71
CA MET A 2 5.37 52.25 -28.46
C MET A 2 6.37 51.56 -27.54
N LEU A 3 7.57 52.12 -27.42
CA LEU A 3 8.63 51.93 -26.40
C LEU A 3 10.01 51.87 -27.07
N THR A 4 10.58 53.05 -27.36
CA THR A 4 12.03 53.38 -27.31
C THR A 4 12.22 54.86 -27.68
N HIS A 5 11.55 55.74 -26.93
CA HIS A 5 12.19 57.02 -26.62
C HIS A 5 13.14 56.76 -25.45
N ALA A 6 14.35 56.34 -25.77
CA ALA A 6 15.50 56.42 -24.90
C ALA A 6 16.70 56.59 -25.84
N GLY A 7 17.15 57.84 -25.95
CA GLY A 7 18.27 58.18 -26.81
C GLY A 7 19.57 57.58 -26.30
N LEU A 8 20.45 57.28 -27.26
CA LEU A 8 21.89 57.48 -27.22
C LEU A 8 22.45 57.10 -28.59
N GLY A 9 23.24 58.00 -29.18
CA GLY A 9 24.41 57.70 -30.00
C GLY A 9 24.23 56.87 -31.28
N SER A 10 24.62 57.46 -32.39
CA SER A 10 24.92 56.78 -33.65
C SER A 10 26.00 55.69 -33.46
N ASP A 11 25.62 54.43 -33.29
CA ASP A 11 26.48 53.26 -33.55
C ASP A 11 25.57 52.05 -33.86
N THR A 12 25.52 51.65 -35.13
CA THR A 12 24.77 50.48 -35.59
C THR A 12 25.30 49.23 -34.87
N LEU A 13 24.52 48.65 -33.96
CA LEU A 13 24.87 47.39 -33.30
C LEU A 13 25.16 46.34 -34.39
N PRO A 14 26.34 45.71 -34.37
CA PRO A 14 26.74 44.86 -35.47
C PRO A 14 25.85 43.62 -35.52
N GLY A 15 25.46 43.17 -36.71
CA GLY A 15 24.44 42.13 -36.90
C GLY A 15 24.71 40.81 -36.17
N TRP A 16 25.97 40.50 -35.86
CA TRP A 16 26.35 39.35 -35.02
C TRP A 16 25.83 39.48 -33.59
N LEU A 17 25.71 40.70 -33.05
CA LEU A 17 25.16 40.96 -31.73
C LEU A 17 23.63 40.71 -31.70
N VAL A 18 22.91 41.06 -32.78
CA VAL A 18 21.47 40.77 -32.90
C VAL A 18 21.23 39.26 -33.05
N LEU A 19 22.07 38.57 -33.82
CA LEU A 19 22.05 37.10 -33.91
C LEU A 19 22.34 36.44 -32.57
N LEU A 20 23.33 36.92 -31.81
CA LEU A 20 23.59 36.43 -30.45
C LEU A 20 22.41 36.69 -29.51
N LEU A 21 21.79 37.88 -29.57
CA LEU A 21 20.64 38.22 -28.72
C LEU A 21 19.40 37.35 -28.97
N LEU A 22 19.27 36.73 -30.15
CA LEU A 22 18.18 35.79 -30.48
C LEU A 22 18.59 34.32 -30.29
N PHE A 23 19.86 34.00 -30.57
CA PHE A 23 20.36 32.62 -30.53
C PHE A 23 20.66 32.15 -29.10
N VAL A 24 21.13 33.05 -28.24
CA VAL A 24 21.39 32.78 -26.83
C VAL A 24 20.10 32.38 -26.08
N PRO A 25 19.00 33.15 -26.10
CA PRO A 25 17.77 32.75 -25.40
C PRO A 25 17.13 31.49 -25.99
N TYR A 26 17.22 31.27 -27.31
CA TYR A 26 16.72 30.04 -27.94
C TYR A 26 17.53 28.81 -27.51
N SER A 27 18.86 28.93 -27.46
CA SER A 27 19.75 27.85 -27.01
C SER A 27 19.56 27.54 -25.52
N LEU A 28 19.41 28.57 -24.69
CA LEU A 28 19.08 28.42 -23.27
C LEU A 28 17.71 27.76 -23.07
N ASN A 29 16.70 28.13 -23.86
CA ASN A 29 15.37 27.52 -23.81
C ASN A 29 15.43 26.05 -24.22
N LEU A 30 16.11 25.73 -25.33
CA LEU A 30 16.29 24.36 -25.81
C LEU A 30 17.04 23.50 -24.78
N CYS A 31 18.13 24.02 -24.20
CA CYS A 31 18.85 23.34 -23.12
C CYS A 31 17.97 23.11 -21.88
N CYS A 32 17.14 24.08 -21.50
CA CYS A 32 16.25 23.98 -20.35
C CYS A 32 15.12 22.95 -20.59
N SER A 33 14.56 22.90 -21.80
CA SER A 33 13.58 21.88 -22.18
C SER A 33 14.18 20.48 -22.21
N ILE A 34 15.39 20.31 -22.73
CA ILE A 34 16.10 19.02 -22.74
C ILE A 34 16.40 18.56 -21.30
N LEU A 35 16.89 19.46 -20.44
CA LEU A 35 17.17 19.16 -19.04
C LEU A 35 15.90 18.80 -18.26
N SER A 36 14.79 19.50 -18.52
CA SER A 36 13.49 19.22 -17.91
C SER A 36 12.93 17.86 -18.34
N LEU A 37 13.09 17.48 -19.60
CA LEU A 37 12.69 16.15 -20.10
C LEU A 37 13.53 15.03 -19.48
N TYR A 38 14.85 15.23 -19.37
CA TYR A 38 15.74 14.23 -18.77
C TYR A 38 15.45 14.04 -17.27
N LEU A 39 15.24 15.15 -16.54
CA LEU A 39 14.85 15.10 -15.14
C LEU A 39 13.47 14.47 -14.95
N GLY A 40 12.52 14.73 -15.86
CA GLY A 40 11.21 14.09 -15.88
C GLY A 40 11.28 12.58 -16.08
N SER A 41 12.12 12.10 -17.00
CA SER A 41 12.32 10.65 -17.21
C SER A 41 12.93 9.96 -15.98
N ALA A 42 13.96 10.56 -15.36
CA ALA A 42 14.57 10.03 -14.16
C ALA A 42 13.61 9.99 -12.95
N LEU A 43 12.70 10.97 -12.85
CA LEU A 43 11.66 10.98 -11.82
C LEU A 43 10.60 9.90 -12.07
N SER A 44 10.22 9.67 -13.34
CA SER A 44 9.29 8.61 -13.72
C SER A 44 9.84 7.23 -13.32
N ASP A 45 11.10 6.95 -13.65
CA ASP A 45 11.77 5.69 -13.30
C ASP A 45 11.86 5.49 -11.77
N TYR A 46 11.99 6.57 -11.01
CA TYR A 46 12.05 6.52 -9.55
C TYR A 46 10.67 6.25 -8.92
N LEU A 47 9.62 6.90 -9.42
CA LEU A 47 8.24 6.70 -8.96
C LEU A 47 7.73 5.29 -9.29
N GLU A 48 8.01 4.75 -10.48
CA GLU A 48 7.67 3.36 -10.84
C GLU A 48 8.34 2.34 -9.92
N LYS A 49 9.55 2.65 -9.44
CA LYS A 49 10.29 1.82 -8.48
C LYS A 49 9.70 1.91 -7.07
N GLU A 50 9.17 3.05 -6.66
CA GLU A 50 8.45 3.20 -5.39
C GLU A 50 7.10 2.48 -5.42
N ASP A 51 6.36 2.56 -6.53
CA ASP A 51 5.10 1.84 -6.73
C ASP A 51 5.32 0.31 -6.71
N SER A 52 6.42 -0.15 -7.32
CA SER A 52 6.83 -1.57 -7.26
C SER A 52 7.18 -2.03 -5.85
N LYS A 53 7.74 -1.14 -5.02
CA LYS A 53 8.16 -1.44 -3.65
C LYS A 53 6.99 -1.42 -2.66
N CYS A 54 5.97 -0.61 -2.94
CA CYS A 54 4.69 -0.63 -2.22
C CYS A 54 3.68 -1.61 -2.85
N GLY A 55 4.11 -2.36 -3.87
CA GLY A 55 3.36 -3.31 -4.70
C GLY A 55 2.79 -4.53 -3.97
N LEU A 56 2.33 -4.36 -2.73
CA LEU A 56 1.22 -5.14 -2.22
C LEU A 56 0.03 -4.78 -3.12
N LEU A 57 -0.15 -5.53 -4.21
CA LEU A 57 -1.22 -5.31 -5.17
C LEU A 57 -2.54 -5.23 -4.39
N ALA A 58 -3.50 -4.42 -4.88
CA ALA A 58 -4.81 -4.37 -4.23
C ALA A 58 -5.40 -5.78 -4.04
N SER A 59 -5.15 -6.70 -4.98
CA SER A 59 -5.48 -8.13 -4.86
C SER A 59 -4.79 -8.81 -3.68
N GLU A 60 -3.48 -8.62 -3.50
CA GLU A 60 -2.72 -9.23 -2.41
C GLU A 60 -3.16 -8.70 -1.04
N ARG A 61 -3.52 -7.40 -0.94
CA ARG A 61 -4.16 -6.85 0.27
C ARG A 61 -5.50 -7.51 0.57
N ILE A 62 -6.33 -7.72 -0.45
CA ILE A 62 -7.64 -8.35 -0.32
C ILE A 62 -7.48 -9.81 0.11
N GLU A 63 -6.56 -10.55 -0.50
CA GLU A 63 -6.25 -11.95 -0.17
C GLU A 63 -5.69 -12.07 1.25
N MET A 64 -4.71 -11.23 1.63
CA MET A 64 -4.15 -11.24 2.99
C MET A 64 -5.22 -10.87 4.03
N GLN A 65 -6.13 -9.96 3.72
CA GLN A 65 -7.24 -9.62 4.58
C GLN A 65 -8.28 -10.75 4.66
N ALA A 66 -8.59 -11.40 3.53
CA ALA A 66 -9.48 -12.56 3.48
C ALA A 66 -8.92 -13.74 4.28
N ASP A 67 -7.63 -14.04 4.16
CA ASP A 67 -6.95 -15.08 4.93
C ASP A 67 -6.95 -14.80 6.44
N ARG A 68 -6.71 -13.53 6.82
CA ARG A 68 -6.81 -13.10 8.22
C ARG A 68 -8.22 -13.29 8.78
N LEU A 69 -9.24 -12.91 8.02
CA LEU A 69 -10.64 -13.07 8.41
C LEU A 69 -11.02 -14.55 8.49
N ASN A 70 -10.56 -15.36 7.54
CA ASN A 70 -10.83 -16.79 7.52
C ASN A 70 -10.19 -17.47 8.74
N GLY A 71 -8.90 -17.23 9.00
CA GLY A 71 -8.19 -17.80 10.16
C GLY A 71 -8.75 -17.33 11.52
N GLN A 72 -9.39 -16.15 11.57
CA GLN A 72 -10.08 -15.69 12.77
C GLN A 72 -11.36 -16.48 13.07
N ASP A 73 -12.01 -17.08 12.07
CA ASP A 73 -13.24 -17.85 12.25
C ASP A 73 -13.03 -19.38 12.14
N THR A 74 -11.84 -19.84 11.74
CA THR A 74 -11.49 -21.27 11.69
C THR A 74 -11.05 -21.81 13.06
N CYS A 75 -11.46 -23.05 13.39
CA CYS A 75 -11.06 -23.75 14.60
C CYS A 75 -9.54 -23.87 14.71
N CYS A 76 -8.96 -23.39 15.82
CA CYS A 76 -7.51 -23.40 16.02
C CYS A 76 -6.89 -24.79 16.28
N VAL A 77 -7.70 -25.85 16.32
CA VAL A 77 -7.26 -27.23 16.58
C VAL A 77 -7.21 -28.05 15.30
N CYS A 78 -8.28 -28.07 14.51
CA CYS A 78 -8.31 -28.80 13.24
C CYS A 78 -7.91 -27.93 12.03
N MET A 79 -7.95 -26.60 12.15
CA MET A 79 -7.68 -25.65 11.05
C MET A 79 -8.54 -25.89 9.80
N ASP A 80 -9.74 -26.45 9.98
CA ASP A 80 -10.63 -26.88 8.90
C ASP A 80 -12.04 -26.31 9.09
N LYS A 81 -12.72 -26.73 10.17
CA LYS A 81 -14.08 -26.29 10.48
C LYS A 81 -14.12 -24.90 11.12
N ARG A 82 -15.21 -24.17 10.92
CA ARG A 82 -15.48 -22.91 11.63
C ARG A 82 -15.61 -23.14 13.14
N LYS A 83 -15.31 -22.09 13.92
CA LYS A 83 -15.53 -22.08 15.37
C LYS A 83 -17.03 -22.05 15.62
N ASP A 84 -17.67 -23.17 15.89
CA ASP A 84 -19.12 -23.24 16.16
C ASP A 84 -19.42 -23.64 17.61
N SER A 85 -18.46 -23.50 18.52
CA SER A 85 -18.65 -23.88 19.93
C SER A 85 -17.98 -22.94 20.93
N VAL A 86 -18.58 -22.86 22.11
CA VAL A 86 -18.14 -22.09 23.27
C VAL A 86 -17.74 -23.04 24.40
N LEU A 87 -16.59 -22.78 25.02
CA LEU A 87 -16.06 -23.59 26.11
C LEU A 87 -16.52 -23.08 27.47
N THR A 88 -17.23 -23.90 28.24
CA THR A 88 -17.68 -23.60 29.61
C THR A 88 -16.60 -24.02 30.62
N PRO A 89 -16.34 -23.24 31.70
CA PRO A 89 -17.02 -22.00 32.10
C PRO A 89 -16.41 -20.71 31.53
N CYS A 90 -15.33 -20.79 30.76
CA CYS A 90 -14.58 -19.60 30.36
C CYS A 90 -15.22 -18.73 29.27
N GLY A 91 -16.21 -19.25 28.52
CA GLY A 91 -16.92 -18.52 27.47
C GLY A 91 -16.15 -18.33 26.15
N HIS A 92 -14.92 -18.83 26.01
CA HIS A 92 -14.14 -18.62 24.79
C HIS A 92 -14.63 -19.47 23.62
N ARG A 93 -14.86 -18.81 22.47
CA ARG A 93 -15.16 -19.43 21.17
C ARG A 93 -13.87 -19.56 20.36
N ALA A 94 -13.21 -20.71 20.46
CA ALA A 94 -11.90 -20.95 19.83
C ALA A 94 -11.86 -22.18 18.92
N VAL A 95 -12.84 -23.09 19.07
CA VAL A 95 -12.82 -24.41 18.44
C VAL A 95 -14.18 -24.78 17.84
N CYS A 96 -14.17 -25.71 16.90
CA CYS A 96 -15.40 -26.37 16.47
C CYS A 96 -15.89 -27.36 17.55
N SER A 97 -17.17 -27.70 17.49
CA SER A 97 -17.87 -28.58 18.44
C SER A 97 -17.18 -29.94 18.61
N GLU A 98 -16.75 -30.58 17.52
CA GLU A 98 -16.02 -31.86 17.57
C GLU A 98 -14.66 -31.74 18.30
N CYS A 99 -13.89 -30.67 18.00
CA CYS A 99 -12.64 -30.42 18.69
C CYS A 99 -12.86 -30.05 20.16
N GLY A 100 -13.92 -29.28 20.46
CA GLY A 100 -14.32 -28.95 21.81
C GLY A 100 -14.60 -30.20 22.64
N GLU A 101 -15.42 -31.12 22.12
CA GLU A 101 -15.73 -32.39 22.81
C GLU A 101 -14.48 -33.26 23.00
N THR A 102 -13.61 -33.31 21.99
CA THR A 102 -12.33 -34.04 22.10
C THR A 102 -11.43 -33.44 23.19
N LEU A 103 -11.37 -32.12 23.30
CA LEU A 103 -10.61 -31.44 24.36
C LEU A 103 -11.18 -31.74 25.74
N LYS A 104 -12.52 -31.71 25.88
CA LYS A 104 -13.20 -32.07 27.12
C LYS A 104 -12.96 -33.53 27.52
N ALA A 105 -13.14 -34.46 26.59
CA ALA A 105 -12.93 -35.90 26.83
C ALA A 105 -11.49 -36.23 27.23
N ARG A 106 -10.51 -35.48 26.71
CA ARG A 106 -9.08 -35.62 27.06
C ARG A 106 -8.66 -34.76 28.26
N SER A 107 -9.62 -34.17 28.98
CA SER A 107 -9.38 -33.26 30.12
C SER A 107 -8.36 -32.14 29.81
N ARG A 108 -8.38 -31.62 28.58
CA ARG A 108 -7.52 -30.52 28.15
C ARG A 108 -8.11 -29.18 28.60
N LYS A 109 -7.27 -28.14 28.51
CA LYS A 109 -7.60 -26.77 28.90
C LYS A 109 -7.99 -25.94 27.68
N CYS A 110 -8.73 -24.86 27.91
CA CYS A 110 -9.09 -23.89 26.89
C CYS A 110 -7.82 -23.35 26.17
N PRO A 111 -7.76 -23.36 24.83
CA PRO A 111 -6.59 -22.85 24.08
C PRO A 111 -6.30 -21.36 24.29
N VAL A 112 -7.30 -20.58 24.71
CA VAL A 112 -7.19 -19.12 24.89
C VAL A 112 -6.74 -18.76 26.30
N CYS A 113 -7.52 -19.16 27.31
CA CYS A 113 -7.29 -18.76 28.71
C CYS A 113 -6.72 -19.86 29.59
N ARG A 114 -6.50 -21.07 29.06
CA ARG A 114 -6.00 -22.25 29.80
C ARG A 114 -6.86 -22.70 30.99
N GLN A 115 -8.12 -22.26 31.06
CA GLN A 115 -9.08 -22.74 32.05
C GLN A 115 -9.55 -24.17 31.73
N THR A 116 -9.83 -24.96 32.75
CA THR A 116 -10.36 -26.32 32.59
C THR A 116 -11.73 -26.30 31.92
N ILE A 117 -11.93 -27.14 30.90
CA ILE A 117 -13.18 -27.23 30.13
C ILE A 117 -14.12 -28.19 30.86
N THR A 118 -15.28 -27.70 31.30
CA THR A 118 -16.35 -28.52 31.93
C THR A 118 -17.49 -28.81 30.96
N GLY A 119 -17.67 -27.98 29.94
CA GLY A 119 -18.74 -28.10 28.96
C GLY A 119 -18.36 -27.50 27.61
N VAL A 120 -19.06 -27.94 26.57
CA VAL A 120 -18.93 -27.44 25.21
C VAL A 120 -20.36 -27.18 24.73
N VAL A 121 -20.64 -25.95 24.33
CA VAL A 121 -21.97 -25.53 23.87
C VAL A 121 -21.85 -25.13 22.42
N ARG A 122 -22.67 -25.71 21.55
CA ARG A 122 -22.71 -25.34 20.13
C ARG A 122 -23.44 -24.02 19.94
N VAL A 123 -22.88 -23.13 19.14
CA VAL A 123 -23.43 -21.83 18.78
C VAL A 123 -23.82 -21.86 17.31
N PHE A 124 -25.02 -21.36 17.02
CA PHE A 124 -25.52 -21.20 15.66
C PHE A 124 -25.61 -19.70 15.38
N ASP A 125 -24.85 -19.22 14.40
CA ASP A 125 -24.96 -17.84 13.92
C ASP A 125 -26.15 -17.76 12.94
N SER A 126 -26.98 -16.72 13.09
CA SER A 126 -28.24 -16.48 12.37
C SER A 126 -28.09 -15.56 11.16
#